data_AF-A0A7Y7IJN4-F1
#
_entry.id   AF-A0A7Y7IJN4-F1
#
_cell.length_a   1.000
_cell.length_b   1.000
_cell.length_c   1.000
_cell.angle_alpha   90.00
_cell.angle_beta   90.00
_cell.angle_gamma   90.00
#
_symmetry.space_group_name_H-M   'P 1'
#
loop_
_entity.id
_entity.type
_entity.pdbx_description
1 polymer ?
#
loop_
_entity_poly.entity_id
_entity_poly.type
_entity_poly.pdbx_seq_one_letter_code
_entity_poly.pdbx_strand_id
1 'polypeptide(L)' 'MTYSDGDREELDEVFETESEAEEFGLEQVSNFGAGGEVLHLSNPGDYPASSEGVEADYEVLEVED' A
#
# COMPACT_ATOMS: atom_id res chain seq x y z
N MET A 1 -2.64 -5.67 0.97
CA MET A 1 -2.53 -4.61 -0.05
C MET A 1 -2.92 -5.17 -1.41
N THR A 2 -3.73 -4.43 -2.15
CA THR A 2 -4.07 -4.70 -3.55
C THR A 2 -3.62 -3.52 -4.38
N TYR A 3 -2.87 -3.77 -5.45
CA TYR A 3 -2.36 -2.74 -6.35
C TYR A 3 -3.24 -2.60 -7.60
N SER A 4 -3.05 -1.50 -8.33
CA SER A 4 -3.82 -1.18 -9.54
C SER A 4 -3.69 -2.22 -10.69
N ASP A 5 -2.63 -3.02 -10.70
CA ASP A 5 -2.44 -4.12 -11.65
C ASP A 5 -3.12 -5.44 -11.23
N GLY A 6 -3.74 -5.45 -10.05
CA GLY A 6 -4.41 -6.59 -9.46
C GLY A 6 -3.49 -7.49 -8.64
N ASP A 7 -2.20 -7.18 -8.54
CA ASP A 7 -1.30 -7.90 -7.64
C ASP A 7 -1.67 -7.63 -6.19
N ARG A 8 -1.50 -8.67 -5.37
CA ARG A 8 -1.90 -8.68 -3.96
C ARG A 8 -0.72 -9.09 -3.10
N GLU A 9 -0.50 -8.31 -2.06
CA GLU A 9 0.47 -8.60 -1.01
C GLU A 9 -0.23 -8.67 0.34
N GLU A 10 -0.11 -9.81 1.00
CA GLU A 10 -0.51 -9.96 2.39
C GLU A 10 0.62 -9.44 3.29
N LEU A 11 0.25 -8.65 4.31
CA LEU A 11 1.19 -8.13 5.29
C LEU A 11 1.13 -9.05 6.51
N ASP A 12 2.30 -9.48 7.01
CA ASP A 12 2.41 -10.45 8.11
C ASP A 12 2.06 -9.86 9.50
N GLU A 13 1.79 -8.56 9.57
CA GLU A 13 1.50 -7.85 10.81
C GLU A 13 0.11 -8.20 11.37
N VAL A 14 0.05 -8.55 12.65
CA VAL A 14 -1.20 -8.86 13.39
C VAL A 14 -1.35 -7.86 14.53
N PHE A 15 -2.56 -7.29 14.67
CA PHE A 15 -2.87 -6.26 15.66
C PHE A 15 -3.93 -6.73 16.64
N GLU A 16 -3.93 -6.16 17.85
CA GLU A 16 -4.92 -6.49 18.89
C GLU A 16 -6.28 -5.85 18.61
N THR A 17 -6.31 -4.75 17.85
CA THR A 17 -7.53 -4.03 17.51
C THR A 17 -7.64 -3.73 16.02
N GLU A 18 -8.88 -3.70 15.51
CA GLU A 18 -9.18 -3.31 14.12
C GLU A 18 -8.67 -1.90 13.82
N SER A 19 -8.82 -0.95 14.75
CA SER A 19 -8.37 0.43 14.57
C SER A 19 -6.86 0.55 14.34
N GLU A 20 -6.05 -0.29 14.99
CA GLU A 20 -4.59 -0.31 14.76
C GLU A 20 -4.26 -0.88 13.38
N ALA A 21 -4.98 -1.94 12.97
CA ALA A 21 -4.83 -2.51 11.64
C ALA A 21 -5.26 -1.52 10.52
N GLU A 22 -6.32 -0.75 10.74
CA GLU A 22 -6.76 0.31 9.83
C GLU A 22 -5.72 1.44 9.73
N GLU A 23 -5.19 1.91 10.86
CA GLU A 23 -4.15 2.95 10.87
C GLU A 23 -2.90 2.48 10.11
N PHE A 24 -2.48 1.24 10.34
CA PHE A 24 -1.37 0.63 9.61
C PHE A 24 -1.66 0.50 8.11
N GLY A 25 -2.87 0.07 7.73
CA GLY A 25 -3.29 0.00 6.33
C GLY A 25 -3.19 1.35 5.63
N LEU A 26 -3.68 2.42 6.28
CA LEU A 26 -3.59 3.79 5.76
C LEU A 26 -2.15 4.29 5.65
N GLU A 27 -1.30 3.99 6.64
CA GLU A 27 0.12 4.29 6.59
C GLU A 27 0.78 3.64 5.36
N GLN A 28 0.47 2.37 5.12
CA GLN A 28 1.06 1.62 4.01
C GLN A 28 0.59 2.14 2.64
N VAL A 29 -0.67 2.58 2.49
CA VAL A 29 -1.12 3.27 1.27
C VAL A 29 -0.34 4.58 1.06
N SER A 30 -0.15 5.35 2.13
CA SER A 30 0.64 6.59 2.09
C SER A 30 2.09 6.33 1.68
N ASN A 31 2.72 5.31 2.28
CA ASN A 31 4.09 4.88 1.97
C ASN A 31 4.25 4.45 0.52
N PHE A 32 3.27 3.71 -0.03
CA PHE A 32 3.26 3.31 -1.43
C PHE A 32 3.28 4.53 -2.37
N GLY A 33 2.40 5.51 -2.14
CA GLY A 33 2.33 6.72 -2.95
C GLY A 33 3.63 7.55 -2.90
N ALA A 34 4.17 7.78 -1.70
CA ALA A 34 5.41 8.52 -1.51
C ALA A 34 6.62 7.80 -2.11
N GLY A 35 6.71 6.48 -1.91
CA GLY A 35 7.77 5.65 -2.49
C GLY A 35 7.73 5.66 -4.02
N GLY A 36 6.53 5.58 -4.61
CA GLY A 36 6.33 5.67 -6.06
C GLY A 36 6.83 6.99 -6.64
N GLU A 37 6.53 8.13 -5.97
CA GLU A 37 7.04 9.44 -6.39
C GLU A 37 8.57 9.50 -6.32
N VAL A 38 9.15 9.00 -5.24
CA VAL A 38 10.62 8.95 -5.07
C VAL A 38 11.27 8.12 -6.16
N LEU A 39 10.72 6.95 -6.50
CA LEU A 39 11.25 6.09 -7.56
C LEU A 39 11.11 6.74 -8.93
N HIS A 40 9.95 7.36 -9.22
CA HIS A 40 9.73 8.12 -10.45
C HIS A 40 10.75 9.24 -10.61
N LEU A 41 11.00 10.03 -9.56
CA LEU A 41 11.98 11.12 -9.59
C LEU A 41 13.42 10.63 -9.66
N SER A 42 13.72 9.47 -9.06
CA SER A 42 15.05 8.88 -9.08
C SER A 42 15.43 8.32 -10.44
N ASN A 43 14.46 7.79 -11.19
CA ASN A 43 14.69 7.29 -12.55
C ASN A 43 13.47 7.57 -13.44
N PRO A 44 13.34 8.81 -13.94
CA PRO A 44 12.18 9.24 -14.71
C PRO A 44 11.99 8.38 -15.97
N GLY A 45 10.82 7.74 -16.08
CA GLY A 45 10.44 6.89 -17.22
C GLY A 45 10.43 5.39 -16.93
N ASP A 46 11.14 4.92 -15.90
CA ASP A 46 11.12 3.51 -15.48
C ASP A 46 9.95 3.22 -14.52
N TYR A 47 9.49 4.24 -13.78
CA TYR A 47 8.33 4.17 -12.91
C TYR A 47 7.26 5.19 -13.34
N PRO A 48 5.97 4.81 -13.39
CA PRO A 48 4.88 5.74 -13.64
C PRO A 48 4.82 6.81 -12.55
N ALA A 49 4.39 8.02 -12.91
CA ALA A 49 4.18 9.06 -11.90
C ALA A 49 2.95 8.71 -11.04
N SER A 50 2.96 9.11 -9.77
CA SER A 50 1.83 8.87 -8.85
C SER A 50 0.53 9.49 -9.36
N SER A 51 0.61 10.55 -10.17
CA SER A 51 -0.53 11.20 -10.83
C SER A 51 -1.09 10.43 -12.04
N GLU A 52 -0.45 9.35 -12.48
CA GLU A 52 -0.88 8.51 -13.61
C GLU A 52 -1.84 7.37 -13.21
N GLY A 53 -2.39 7.44 -11.99
CA GLY A 53 -3.46 6.54 -11.53
C GLY A 53 -2.96 5.22 -10.96
N VAL A 54 -1.72 5.18 -10.47
CA VAL A 54 -1.20 4.04 -9.70
C VAL A 54 -1.70 4.18 -8.27
N GLU A 55 -2.57 3.26 -7.87
CA GLU A 55 -3.28 3.29 -6.59
C GLU A 55 -3.05 1.97 -5.84
N ALA A 56 -3.05 2.06 -4.52
CA ALA A 56 -3.01 0.91 -3.62
C ALA A 56 -4.18 1.00 -2.64
N ASP A 57 -4.77 -0.16 -2.35
CA ASP A 57 -5.90 -0.31 -1.43
C ASP A 57 -5.61 -1.43 -0.42
N TYR A 58 -6.30 -1.42 0.72
CA TYR A 58 -6.08 -2.39 1.79
C TYR A 58 -7.38 -3.01 2.29
N GLU A 59 -7.24 -4.24 2.80
CA GLU A 59 -8.31 -4.98 3.46
C GLU A 59 -7.76 -5.49 4.79
N VAL A 60 -8.51 -5.28 5.87
CA VAL A 60 -8.20 -5.85 7.18
C VAL A 60 -8.85 -7.23 7.25
N LEU A 61 -8.04 -8.25 7.56
CA LEU A 61 -8.50 -9.62 7.71
C LEU A 61 -8.54 -9.99 9.19
N GLU A 62 -9.68 -10.50 9.66
CA GLU A 62 -9.77 -11.10 10.99
C GLU A 62 -9.09 -12.47 10.99
N VAL A 63 -8.26 -12.72 12.00
CA VAL A 63 -7.62 -14.02 12.22
C VAL A 63 -8.28 -14.73 13.39
N GLU A 64 -8.64 -16.00 13.20
CA GLU A 64 -9.10 -16.88 14.29
C GLU A 64 -7.88 -17.43 15.04
N ASP A 65 -7.92 -17.41 16.38
CA ASP A 65 -6.93 -18.06 17.28
C ASP A 65 -6.84 -19.59 17.07
#